data_AF-A0A2V4V8Y1-F1
#
_entry.id   AF-A0A2V4V8Y1-F1
#
_cell.length_a   1.000
_cell.length_b   1.000
_cell.length_c   1.000
_cell.angle_alpha   90.00
_cell.angle_beta   90.00
_cell.angle_gamma   90.00
#
_symmetry.space_group_name_H-M   'P 1'
#
loop_
_entity.id
_entity.type
_entity.pdbx_description
1 polymer ?
#
loop_
_entity_poly.entity_id
_entity_poly.type
_entity_poly.pdbx_seq_one_letter_code
_entity_poly.pdbx_strand_id
1 'polypeptide(L)'
;MGIFIGVLIVLFVLGSMMALKPNGIDQRLDRLRMTARRLQLNPKLVACPDWIKGKDNEYGRGMMGQYCLVLDDTQLPHTRYQVIDGQWRPDSSFVDTTRDTTKLTIPSAIRSNYGHADTTVKKTNFSLDKVPLDLPVSIEPFIKGLWTKANSIIIYWEDIAYVRPLSNPAYHHSLIEKDLLALKENLEKWAIEVQKT
;
A
#
# COMPACT_ATOMS: atom_id res chain seq x y z
N MET A 1 -41.96 -33.68 28.59
CA MET A 1 -42.05 -32.80 27.41
C MET A 1 -41.36 -31.45 27.58
N GLY A 2 -41.47 -30.75 28.72
CA GLY A 2 -40.84 -29.43 28.90
C GLY A 2 -39.29 -29.39 28.88
N ILE A 3 -38.62 -30.47 29.29
CA ILE A 3 -37.14 -30.54 29.31
C ILE A 3 -36.56 -30.46 27.89
N PHE A 4 -37.18 -31.12 26.90
CA PHE A 4 -36.72 -31.08 25.51
C PHE A 4 -36.86 -29.68 24.89
N ILE A 5 -37.93 -28.97 25.22
CA ILE A 5 -38.10 -27.56 24.81
C ILE A 5 -37.00 -26.70 25.42
N GLY A 6 -36.70 -26.88 26.72
CA GLY A 6 -35.61 -26.13 27.39
C GLY A 6 -34.24 -26.39 26.76
N VAL A 7 -33.92 -27.65 26.46
CA VAL A 7 -32.65 -28.02 25.81
C VAL A 7 -32.53 -27.43 24.41
N LEU A 8 -33.63 -27.41 23.63
CA LEU A 8 -33.65 -26.79 22.29
C LEU A 8 -33.39 -25.28 22.35
N ILE A 9 -33.99 -24.57 23.30
CA ILE A 9 -33.79 -23.13 23.46
C ILE A 9 -32.33 -22.82 23.85
N VAL A 10 -31.75 -23.58 24.78
CA VAL A 10 -30.36 -23.39 25.20
C VAL A 10 -29.40 -23.65 24.04
N LEU A 11 -29.60 -24.71 23.26
CA LEU A 11 -28.80 -25.00 22.06
C LEU A 11 -28.94 -23.91 21.00
N PHE A 12 -30.15 -23.39 20.79
CA PHE A 12 -30.40 -22.31 19.86
C PHE A 12 -29.70 -21.01 20.27
N VAL A 13 -29.76 -20.64 21.55
CA VAL A 13 -29.09 -19.45 22.09
C VAL A 13 -27.56 -19.60 22.04
N LEU A 14 -27.00 -20.77 22.38
CA LEU A 14 -25.57 -21.05 22.26
C LEU A 14 -25.09 -21.02 20.80
N GLY A 15 -25.86 -21.63 19.90
CA GLY A 15 -25.57 -21.61 18.46
C GLY A 15 -25.61 -20.20 17.88
N SER A 16 -26.58 -19.40 18.30
CA SER A 16 -26.70 -17.99 17.89
C SER A 16 -25.54 -17.14 18.41
N MET A 17 -25.08 -17.37 19.65
CA MET A 17 -23.91 -16.69 20.23
C MET A 17 -22.60 -17.04 19.50
N MET A 18 -22.42 -18.30 19.08
CA MET A 18 -21.22 -18.70 18.33
C MET A 18 -21.19 -18.11 16.91
N ALA A 19 -22.35 -17.96 16.25
CA ALA A 19 -22.45 -17.31 14.95
C ALA A 19 -22.10 -15.81 15.02
N LEU A 20 -22.27 -15.18 16.18
CA LEU A 20 -21.98 -13.76 16.40
C LEU A 20 -20.54 -13.48 16.80
N LYS A 21 -19.69 -14.50 17.02
CA LYS A 21 -18.31 -14.27 17.46
C LYS A 21 -17.58 -13.48 16.36
N PRO A 22 -17.22 -12.21 16.61
CA PRO A 22 -16.52 -11.40 15.62
C PRO A 22 -15.17 -12.06 15.33
N ASN A 23 -14.86 -12.20 14.06
CA ASN A 23 -13.58 -12.74 13.61
C ASN A 23 -12.47 -11.84 14.17
N GLY A 24 -11.59 -12.40 15.00
CA GLY A 24 -10.55 -11.64 15.69
C GLY A 24 -9.60 -10.92 14.74
N ILE A 25 -9.47 -11.39 13.51
CA ILE A 25 -8.69 -10.74 12.46
C ILE A 25 -9.34 -9.44 12.00
N ASP A 26 -10.66 -9.43 11.82
CA ASP A 26 -11.38 -8.24 11.36
C ASP A 26 -11.36 -7.14 12.43
N GLN A 27 -11.46 -7.50 13.72
CA GLN A 27 -11.29 -6.55 14.82
C GLN A 27 -9.88 -5.93 14.85
N ARG A 28 -8.84 -6.73 14.56
CA ARG A 28 -7.45 -6.26 14.53
C ARG A 28 -7.20 -5.34 13.34
N LEU A 29 -7.73 -5.72 12.18
CA LEU A 29 -7.64 -4.95 10.96
C LEU A 29 -8.36 -3.61 11.08
N ASP A 30 -9.58 -3.62 11.64
CA ASP A 30 -10.34 -2.41 11.90
C ASP A 30 -9.58 -1.46 12.83
N ARG A 31 -8.98 -2.00 13.90
CA ARG A 31 -8.15 -1.21 14.82
C ARG A 31 -6.89 -0.64 14.15
N LEU A 32 -6.19 -1.41 13.33
CA LEU A 32 -5.05 -0.92 12.53
C LEU A 32 -5.48 0.26 11.66
N ARG A 33 -6.61 0.14 10.97
CA ARG A 33 -7.15 1.19 10.10
C ARG A 33 -7.63 2.42 10.87
N MET A 34 -8.23 2.24 12.05
CA MET A 34 -8.59 3.34 12.93
C MET A 34 -7.36 4.11 13.43
N THR A 35 -6.31 3.42 13.87
CA THR A 35 -5.05 4.05 14.28
C THR A 35 -4.37 4.76 13.11
N ALA A 36 -4.38 4.17 11.92
CA ALA A 36 -3.86 4.82 10.71
C ALA A 36 -4.58 6.13 10.40
N ARG A 37 -5.92 6.14 10.44
CA ARG A 37 -6.73 7.35 10.25
C ARG A 37 -6.40 8.42 11.29
N ARG A 38 -6.18 8.03 12.55
CA ARG A 38 -5.76 8.95 13.61
C ARG A 38 -4.40 9.61 13.31
N LEU A 39 -3.50 8.90 12.65
CA LEU A 39 -2.20 9.40 12.20
C LEU A 39 -2.24 10.16 10.86
N GLN A 40 -3.44 10.40 10.31
CA GLN A 40 -3.69 11.00 8.99
C GLN A 40 -3.24 10.13 7.80
N LEU A 41 -2.94 8.86 8.04
CA LEU A 41 -2.82 7.88 6.98
C LEU A 41 -4.23 7.45 6.59
N ASN A 42 -4.60 7.57 5.32
CA ASN A 42 -5.91 7.15 4.84
C ASN A 42 -5.86 5.71 4.32
N PRO A 43 -6.30 4.71 5.09
CA PRO A 43 -6.30 3.32 4.67
C PRO A 43 -7.48 3.03 3.74
N LYS A 44 -7.18 2.40 2.62
CA LYS A 44 -8.15 1.90 1.65
C LYS A 44 -7.76 0.48 1.26
N LEU A 45 -8.73 -0.41 1.16
CA LEU A 45 -8.50 -1.75 0.61
C LEU A 45 -8.66 -1.66 -0.92
N VAL A 46 -7.64 -2.07 -1.66
CA VAL A 46 -7.65 -2.04 -3.13
C VAL A 46 -7.15 -3.36 -3.70
N ALA A 47 -7.52 -3.64 -4.95
CA ALA A 47 -6.92 -4.75 -5.69
C ALA A 47 -5.43 -4.48 -5.91
N CYS A 48 -4.61 -5.53 -5.83
CA CYS A 48 -3.19 -5.44 -6.17
C CYS A 48 -3.03 -4.86 -7.58
N PRO A 49 -2.18 -3.85 -7.81
CA PRO A 49 -1.99 -3.27 -9.12
C PRO A 49 -1.16 -4.25 -9.94
N ASP A 50 -1.31 -4.17 -11.25
CA ASP A 50 -0.55 -4.95 -12.22
C ASP A 50 0.97 -4.85 -12.05
N TRP A 51 1.48 -3.72 -11.58
CA TRP A 51 2.91 -3.50 -11.36
C TRP A 51 3.44 -4.08 -10.03
N ILE A 52 2.60 -4.52 -9.09
CA ILE A 52 3.07 -5.09 -7.81
C ILE A 52 2.88 -6.60 -7.79
N LYS A 53 3.88 -7.32 -7.28
CA LYS A 53 3.76 -8.74 -6.96
C LYS A 53 2.89 -8.94 -5.74
N GLY A 54 1.76 -9.62 -5.93
CA GLY A 54 0.86 -10.00 -4.85
C GLY A 54 1.42 -11.11 -3.97
N LYS A 55 0.58 -11.60 -3.06
CA LYS A 55 0.93 -12.62 -2.06
C LYS A 55 1.50 -13.90 -2.66
N ASP A 56 1.00 -14.33 -3.82
CA ASP A 56 1.41 -15.57 -4.49
C ASP A 56 2.54 -15.38 -5.51
N ASN A 57 3.29 -14.27 -5.40
CA ASN A 57 4.34 -13.86 -6.35
C ASN A 57 3.82 -13.60 -7.79
N GLU A 58 2.50 -13.63 -7.98
CA GLU A 58 1.81 -13.25 -9.21
C GLU A 58 1.48 -11.75 -9.21
N TYR A 59 1.71 -11.11 -10.35
CA TYR A 59 1.42 -9.70 -10.56
C TYR A 59 -0.10 -9.45 -10.57
N GLY A 60 -0.55 -8.37 -9.91
CA GLY A 60 -1.95 -7.91 -9.96
C GLY A 60 -2.98 -8.84 -9.31
N ARG A 61 -2.56 -9.84 -8.53
CA ARG A 61 -3.47 -10.76 -7.83
C ARG A 61 -3.54 -10.48 -6.34
N GLY A 62 -4.77 -10.49 -5.81
CA GLY A 62 -5.06 -10.33 -4.39
C GLY A 62 -5.60 -8.94 -4.02
N MET A 63 -5.91 -8.79 -2.73
CA MET A 63 -6.33 -7.53 -2.12
C MET A 63 -5.22 -7.05 -1.18
N MET A 64 -4.97 -5.75 -1.16
CA MET A 64 -3.91 -5.15 -0.36
C MET A 64 -4.36 -3.84 0.29
N GLY A 65 -3.70 -3.48 1.38
CA GLY A 65 -3.86 -2.20 2.05
C GLY A 65 -3.12 -1.11 1.28
N GLN A 66 -3.86 -0.07 0.91
CA GLN A 66 -3.33 1.19 0.39
C GLN A 66 -3.41 2.23 1.48
N TYR A 67 -2.28 2.80 1.87
CA TYR A 67 -2.21 3.82 2.92
C TYR A 67 -1.67 5.10 2.29
N CYS A 68 -2.52 6.10 2.21
CA CYS A 68 -2.20 7.38 1.58
C CYS A 68 -1.86 8.41 2.66
N LEU A 69 -0.72 9.08 2.50
CA LEU A 69 -0.34 10.28 3.22
C LEU A 69 -0.40 11.46 2.25
N VAL A 70 -1.18 12.48 2.61
CA VAL A 70 -1.27 13.74 1.86
C VAL A 70 -0.33 14.74 2.51
N LEU A 71 0.56 15.33 1.72
CA LEU A 71 1.46 16.39 2.16
C LEU A 71 0.89 17.72 1.65
N ASP A 72 0.71 18.69 2.54
CA ASP A 72 0.05 19.96 2.18
C ASP A 72 0.94 20.88 1.33
N ASP A 73 2.26 20.86 1.55
CA ASP A 73 3.22 21.82 0.96
C ASP A 73 4.13 21.21 -0.11
N THR A 74 3.74 20.11 -0.77
CA THR A 74 4.65 19.41 -1.69
C THR A 74 3.97 18.88 -2.94
N GLN A 75 4.55 19.15 -4.11
CA GLN A 75 4.21 18.47 -5.37
C GLN A 75 5.29 17.45 -5.69
N LEU A 76 4.95 16.18 -5.49
CA LEU A 76 5.75 15.02 -5.80
C LEU A 76 5.57 14.63 -7.28
N PRO A 77 6.67 14.30 -7.98
CA PRO A 77 6.62 13.70 -9.30
C PRO A 77 5.85 12.39 -9.26
N HIS A 78 5.19 12.08 -10.37
CA HIS A 78 4.45 10.84 -10.50
C HIS A 78 5.40 9.68 -10.73
N THR A 79 5.71 8.91 -9.69
CA THR A 79 6.65 7.78 -9.78
C THR A 79 6.15 6.58 -9.00
N ARG A 80 6.50 5.38 -9.49
CA ARG A 80 6.14 4.09 -8.89
C ARG A 80 7.42 3.38 -8.49
N TYR A 81 7.46 2.88 -7.27
CA TYR A 81 8.58 2.11 -6.73
C TYR A 81 8.07 0.77 -6.20
N GLN A 82 8.73 -0.30 -6.58
CA GLN A 82 8.51 -1.66 -6.09
C GLN A 82 9.58 -2.00 -5.06
N VAL A 83 9.23 -2.81 -4.07
CA VAL A 83 10.25 -3.39 -3.17
C VAL A 83 10.80 -4.66 -3.81
N ILE A 84 12.09 -4.65 -4.13
CA ILE A 84 12.83 -5.81 -4.65
C ILE A 84 14.06 -5.98 -3.78
N ASP A 85 14.20 -7.15 -3.14
CA ASP A 85 15.31 -7.49 -2.25
C ASP A 85 15.53 -6.48 -1.10
N GLY A 86 14.45 -5.96 -0.51
CA GLY A 86 14.50 -4.99 0.59
C GLY A 86 14.93 -3.57 0.18
N GLN A 87 14.98 -3.29 -1.13
CA GLN A 87 15.32 -1.98 -1.68
C GLN A 87 14.20 -1.45 -2.56
N TRP A 88 14.05 -0.13 -2.55
CA TRP A 88 13.18 0.55 -3.50
C TRP A 88 13.78 0.47 -4.90
N ARG A 89 13.01 -0.07 -5.84
CA ARG A 89 13.35 -0.09 -7.26
C ARG A 89 12.25 0.59 -8.06
N PRO A 90 12.57 1.65 -8.82
CA PRO A 90 11.61 2.31 -9.67
C PRO A 90 11.15 1.36 -10.77
N ASP A 91 9.86 1.39 -11.05
CA ASP A 91 9.29 0.63 -12.15
C ASP A 91 9.72 1.28 -13.48
N SER A 92 10.65 0.63 -14.18
CA SER A 92 11.17 1.11 -15.46
C SER A 92 10.14 1.07 -16.59
N SER A 93 9.01 0.37 -16.40
CA SER A 93 7.90 0.36 -17.35
C SER A 93 6.94 1.54 -17.16
N PHE A 94 7.09 2.30 -16.07
CA PHE A 94 6.19 3.40 -15.78
C PHE A 94 6.49 4.63 -16.65
N VAL A 95 5.71 4.81 -17.72
CA VAL A 95 5.71 6.05 -18.51
C VAL A 95 4.62 6.96 -17.97
N ASP A 96 5.00 8.06 -17.33
CA ASP A 96 4.05 9.09 -16.91
C ASP A 96 3.37 9.68 -18.16
N THR A 97 2.10 9.31 -18.37
CA THR A 97 1.28 9.79 -19.50
C THR A 97 0.54 11.09 -19.14
N THR A 98 0.82 11.72 -17.99
CA THR A 98 0.24 13.02 -17.66
C THR A 98 0.77 14.08 -18.63
N ARG A 99 -0.13 14.56 -19.50
CA ARG A 99 0.12 15.64 -20.46
C ARG A 99 0.42 16.95 -19.72
N ASP A 100 1.68 17.23 -19.44
CA ASP A 100 2.13 18.61 -19.21
C ASP A 100 2.84 19.13 -20.46
N THR A 101 2.38 20.28 -20.92
CA THR A 101 2.63 20.97 -22.19
C THR A 101 4.06 21.50 -22.41
N THR A 102 5.06 21.01 -21.70
CA THR A 102 6.44 21.48 -21.85
C THR A 102 7.22 20.61 -22.83
N LYS A 103 7.05 20.98 -24.12
CA LYS A 103 7.82 20.53 -25.30
C LYS A 103 9.30 20.26 -24.99
N LEU A 104 9.73 19.01 -25.13
CA LEU A 104 11.09 18.65 -25.48
C LEU A 104 11.07 18.03 -26.87
N THR A 105 11.39 18.85 -27.87
CA THR A 105 11.42 18.45 -29.28
C THR A 105 12.62 17.52 -29.51
N ILE A 106 12.39 16.21 -29.59
CA ILE A 106 13.41 15.26 -30.03
C ILE A 106 13.43 15.31 -31.57
N PRO A 107 14.57 15.61 -32.23
CA PRO A 107 14.66 15.54 -33.68
C PRO A 107 14.60 14.07 -34.10
N SER A 108 13.47 13.68 -34.68
CA SER A 108 13.20 12.38 -35.27
C SER A 108 14.08 12.13 -36.50
N ALA A 109 15.21 11.45 -36.35
CA ALA A 109 16.10 11.07 -37.45
C ALA A 109 15.80 9.68 -38.05
N ILE A 110 14.70 9.02 -37.70
CA ILE A 110 14.34 7.71 -38.29
C ILE A 110 12.84 7.67 -38.61
N ARG A 111 12.56 7.71 -39.92
CA ARG A 111 11.23 7.72 -40.55
C ARG A 111 10.59 6.32 -40.50
N SER A 112 9.31 6.24 -40.12
CA SER A 112 8.27 5.52 -40.90
C SER A 112 6.87 5.93 -40.45
N ASN A 113 5.98 6.02 -41.43
CA ASN A 113 4.64 6.60 -41.33
C ASN A 113 3.69 5.76 -40.46
N TYR A 114 3.47 6.17 -39.22
CA TYR A 114 2.24 5.91 -38.48
C TYR A 114 1.96 7.17 -37.65
N GLY A 115 0.71 7.65 -37.67
CA GLY A 115 0.31 8.87 -36.96
C GLY A 115 0.64 8.76 -35.48
N HIS A 116 1.73 9.40 -35.07
CA HIS A 116 2.25 9.30 -33.71
C HIS A 116 1.63 10.43 -32.89
N ALA A 117 0.76 10.06 -31.95
CA ALA A 117 0.46 10.93 -30.83
C ALA A 117 1.79 11.28 -30.15
N ASP A 118 2.07 12.57 -30.07
CA ASP A 118 3.28 13.15 -29.48
C ASP A 118 3.23 12.90 -27.96
N THR A 119 3.63 11.71 -27.52
CA THR A 119 3.76 11.37 -26.10
C THR A 119 5.10 11.92 -25.62
N THR A 120 5.07 13.13 -25.07
CA THR A 120 6.14 13.70 -24.26
C THR A 120 6.36 12.79 -23.04
N VAL A 121 7.38 11.93 -23.11
CA VAL A 121 7.79 11.07 -21.99
C VAL A 121 8.44 11.96 -20.93
N LYS A 122 7.73 12.26 -19.84
CA LYS A 122 8.36 12.86 -18.66
C LYS A 122 9.41 11.89 -18.13
N LYS A 123 10.62 12.40 -17.91
CA LYS A 123 11.72 11.67 -17.28
C LYS A 123 11.25 11.20 -15.91
N THR A 124 11.15 9.88 -15.71
CA THR A 124 10.84 9.28 -14.42
C THR A 124 11.93 9.68 -13.42
N ASN A 125 11.56 10.28 -12.29
CA ASN A 125 12.52 10.57 -11.22
C ASN A 125 12.89 9.24 -10.53
N PHE A 126 14.18 8.90 -10.55
CA PHE A 126 14.76 7.67 -9.97
C PHE A 126 15.32 7.90 -8.56
N SER A 127 14.82 8.92 -7.85
CA SER A 127 15.43 9.46 -6.63
C SER A 127 15.52 8.46 -5.47
N LEU A 128 14.57 7.51 -5.39
CA LEU A 128 14.57 6.44 -4.38
C LEU A 128 15.21 5.13 -4.86
N ASP A 129 15.85 5.08 -6.04
CA ASP A 129 16.47 3.83 -6.52
C ASP A 129 17.58 3.38 -5.56
N LYS A 130 17.48 2.12 -5.10
CA LYS A 130 18.41 1.45 -4.17
C LYS A 130 18.41 1.96 -2.73
N VAL A 131 17.43 2.80 -2.35
CA VAL A 131 17.25 3.18 -0.95
C VAL A 131 16.73 1.97 -0.16
N PRO A 132 17.37 1.56 0.95
CA PRO A 132 16.92 0.44 1.75
C PRO A 132 15.60 0.76 2.46
N LEU A 133 14.79 -0.27 2.63
CA LEU A 133 13.52 -0.20 3.34
C LEU A 133 13.79 -0.16 4.87
N ASP A 134 14.26 0.98 5.38
CA ASP A 134 14.62 1.20 6.81
C ASP A 134 13.36 1.26 7.71
N LEU A 135 12.62 0.16 7.76
CA LEU A 135 11.36 0.02 8.48
C LEU A 135 11.47 -1.01 9.60
N PRO A 136 10.56 -0.97 10.59
CA PRO A 136 10.51 -2.00 11.62
C PRO A 136 10.33 -3.39 10.99
N VAL A 137 11.05 -4.38 11.53
CA VAL A 137 11.02 -5.79 11.09
C VAL A 137 9.59 -6.36 11.05
N SER A 138 8.68 -5.81 11.87
CA SER A 138 7.26 -6.18 11.89
C SER A 138 6.50 -5.78 10.62
N ILE A 139 6.91 -4.74 9.90
CA ILE A 139 6.19 -4.15 8.76
C ILE A 139 6.91 -4.40 7.44
N GLU A 140 8.25 -4.32 7.47
CA GLU A 140 9.15 -4.45 6.33
C GLU A 140 8.76 -5.58 5.34
N PRO A 141 8.50 -6.84 5.76
CA PRO A 141 8.20 -7.93 4.82
C PRO A 141 6.83 -7.82 4.14
N PHE A 142 5.92 -6.99 4.66
CA PHE A 142 4.57 -6.84 4.15
C PHE A 142 4.44 -5.71 3.12
N ILE A 143 5.43 -4.83 3.02
CA ILE A 143 5.41 -3.73 2.06
C ILE A 143 5.82 -4.22 0.69
N LYS A 144 5.05 -3.81 -0.32
CA LYS A 144 5.21 -4.28 -1.69
C LYS A 144 5.55 -3.15 -2.67
N GLY A 145 5.04 -1.94 -2.42
CA GLY A 145 5.28 -0.82 -3.32
C GLY A 145 4.94 0.53 -2.72
N LEU A 146 5.43 1.57 -3.39
CA LEU A 146 5.22 2.97 -3.09
C LEU A 146 4.83 3.68 -4.39
N TRP A 147 3.91 4.62 -4.28
CA TRP A 147 3.45 5.41 -5.40
C TRP A 147 3.31 6.85 -4.98
N THR A 148 3.98 7.74 -5.68
CA THR A 148 3.85 9.18 -5.47
C THR A 148 3.02 9.79 -6.59
N LYS A 149 2.14 10.71 -6.23
CA LYS A 149 1.33 11.46 -7.19
C LYS A 149 0.94 12.80 -6.61
N ALA A 150 1.33 13.89 -7.30
CA ALA A 150 0.99 15.25 -6.92
C ALA A 150 1.32 15.48 -5.44
N ASN A 151 0.34 15.75 -4.58
CA ASN A 151 0.58 16.01 -3.16
C ASN A 151 0.43 14.78 -2.26
N SER A 152 0.47 13.56 -2.82
CA SER A 152 0.23 12.34 -2.08
C SER A 152 1.33 11.31 -2.28
N ILE A 153 1.71 10.66 -1.19
CA ILE A 153 2.55 9.47 -1.18
C ILE A 153 1.72 8.30 -0.65
N ILE A 154 1.70 7.23 -1.42
CA ILE A 154 0.81 6.10 -1.23
C ILE A 154 1.66 4.86 -1.09
N ILE A 155 1.54 4.16 0.04
CA ILE A 155 2.20 2.88 0.25
C ILE A 155 1.22 1.73 0.10
N TYR A 156 1.70 0.66 -0.54
CA TYR A 156 0.99 -0.58 -0.77
C TYR A 156 1.64 -1.69 0.03
N TRP A 157 0.85 -2.33 0.89
CA TRP A 157 1.32 -3.37 1.80
C TRP A 157 0.20 -4.33 2.19
N GLU A 158 0.57 -5.52 2.64
CA GLU A 158 -0.36 -6.57 3.06
C GLU A 158 -0.82 -6.38 4.52
N ASP A 159 -1.72 -5.42 4.75
CA ASP A 159 -2.29 -5.10 6.07
C ASP A 159 -2.94 -6.32 6.78
N ILE A 160 -3.60 -7.20 6.02
CA ILE A 160 -4.19 -8.45 6.52
C ILE A 160 -3.12 -9.44 6.99
N ALA A 161 -1.99 -9.54 6.29
CA ALA A 161 -0.90 -10.45 6.67
C ALA A 161 -0.19 -9.95 7.93
N TYR A 162 -0.05 -8.64 8.08
CA TYR A 162 0.50 -8.01 9.29
C TYR A 162 -0.31 -8.31 10.56
N VAL A 163 -1.65 -8.28 10.50
CA VAL A 163 -2.51 -8.52 11.68
C VAL A 163 -2.74 -9.99 12.02
N ARG A 164 -2.36 -10.90 11.11
CA ARG A 164 -2.61 -12.34 11.23
C ARG A 164 -1.48 -12.99 12.05
N PRO A 165 -1.75 -13.62 13.20
CA PRO A 165 -0.73 -14.29 14.02
C PRO A 165 0.08 -15.36 13.30
N LEU A 166 -0.55 -16.05 12.35
CA LEU A 166 0.10 -17.07 11.54
C LEU A 166 1.22 -16.51 10.67
N SER A 167 1.05 -15.27 10.19
CA SER A 167 2.01 -14.59 9.31
C SER A 167 2.93 -13.67 10.10
N ASN A 168 2.46 -13.09 11.21
CA ASN A 168 3.24 -12.26 12.11
C ASN A 168 3.02 -12.72 13.57
N PRO A 169 3.83 -13.66 14.08
CA PRO A 169 3.73 -14.10 15.47
C PRO A 169 4.15 -13.02 16.47
N ALA A 170 4.90 -12.00 16.03
CA ALA A 170 5.32 -10.86 16.84
C ALA A 170 4.28 -9.72 16.90
N TYR A 171 3.09 -9.93 16.31
CA TYR A 171 2.01 -8.94 16.34
C TYR A 171 1.56 -8.66 17.78
N HIS A 172 1.73 -7.41 18.23
CA HIS A 172 1.19 -6.91 19.48
C HIS A 172 0.42 -5.62 19.27
N HIS A 173 -0.75 -5.53 19.91
CA HIS A 173 -1.63 -4.37 19.79
C HIS A 173 -0.99 -3.05 20.22
N SER A 174 -0.09 -3.09 21.20
CA SER A 174 0.64 -1.92 21.69
C SER A 174 1.69 -1.41 20.70
N LEU A 175 2.15 -2.25 19.77
CA LEU A 175 3.17 -1.89 18.80
C LEU A 175 2.60 -1.21 17.55
N ILE A 176 1.30 -1.39 17.26
CA ILE A 176 0.65 -0.86 16.05
C ILE A 176 0.86 0.65 15.90
N GLU A 177 0.67 1.41 16.97
CA GLU A 177 0.80 2.87 16.92
C GLU A 177 2.25 3.29 16.68
N LYS A 178 3.21 2.62 17.32
CA LYS A 178 4.65 2.85 17.13
C LYS A 178 5.08 2.50 15.70
N ASP A 179 4.61 1.37 15.20
CA ASP A 179 4.86 0.85 13.85
C ASP A 179 4.31 1.80 12.77
N LEU A 180 3.05 2.25 12.92
CA LEU A 180 2.45 3.20 11.99
C LEU A 180 3.06 4.61 12.07
N LEU A 181 3.52 5.03 13.26
CA LEU A 181 4.23 6.29 13.42
C LEU A 181 5.60 6.24 12.72
N ALA A 182 6.37 5.18 12.90
CA ALA A 182 7.62 4.97 12.17
C ALA A 182 7.39 4.91 10.65
N LEU A 183 6.31 4.25 10.21
CA LEU A 183 5.90 4.22 8.80
C LEU A 183 5.61 5.63 8.27
N LYS A 184 4.88 6.45 9.02
CA LYS A 184 4.57 7.83 8.65
C LYS A 184 5.84 8.67 8.54
N GLU A 185 6.71 8.65 9.55
CA GLU A 185 7.98 9.40 9.54
C GLU A 185 8.84 9.03 8.33
N ASN A 186 8.90 7.74 7.97
CA ASN A 186 9.65 7.30 6.79
C ASN A 186 9.00 7.75 5.47
N LEU A 187 7.66 7.75 5.38
CA LEU A 187 6.96 8.29 4.22
C LEU A 187 7.25 9.79 4.03
N GLU A 188 7.29 10.57 5.12
CA GLU A 188 7.66 11.98 5.07
C GLU A 188 9.12 12.18 4.61
N LYS A 189 10.06 11.38 5.14
CA LYS A 189 11.46 11.40 4.71
C LYS A 189 11.60 11.09 3.23
N TRP A 190 10.95 10.04 2.73
CA TRP A 190 10.99 9.68 1.32
C TRP A 190 10.32 10.73 0.43
N ALA A 191 9.25 11.37 0.89
CA ALA A 191 8.63 12.48 0.15
C ALA A 191 9.61 13.66 -0.03
N ILE A 192 10.35 14.02 1.03
CA ILE A 192 11.39 15.07 0.97
C ILE A 192 12.53 14.67 0.02
N GLU A 193 12.96 13.42 0.05
CA GLU A 193 14.02 12.90 -0.83
C GLU A 193 13.62 12.92 -2.30
N VAL A 194 12.37 12.55 -2.60
CA VAL A 194 11.81 12.59 -3.95
C VAL A 194 11.65 14.03 -4.45
N GLN A 195 11.35 14.98 -3.56
CA GLN A 195 11.24 16.40 -3.92
C GLN A 195 12.59 17.05 -4.26
N LYS A 196 13.68 16.61 -3.64
CA LYS A 196 15.02 17.19 -3.83
C LYS A 196 15.62 16.94 -5.22
N THR A 197 15.00 16.10 -6.04
CA THR A 197 15.51 15.64 -7.35
C THR A 197 14.84 16.37 -8.49
#